data_AF-A0A409W339-F1
#
_entry.id   AF-A0A409W339-F1
#
_cell.length_a   1.000
_cell.length_b   1.000
_cell.length_c   1.000
_cell.angle_alpha   90.00
_cell.angle_beta   90.00
_cell.angle_gamma   90.00
#
_symmetry.space_group_name_H-M   'P 1'
#
loop_
_entity.id
_entity.type
_entity.pdbx_description
1 polymer ?
#
loop_
_entity_poly.entity_id
_entity_poly.type
_entity_poly.pdbx_seq_one_letter_code
_entity_poly.pdbx_strand_id
1 'polypeptide(L)'
;MNPLKLAVVGGGPSAFYVASRILKLLPVTEAQNVRVHLYDRLWAPHGLVRYGVAPDHPEVKASTNCVHKFETTAEDPRFRFFGNVDVGDSANIIPYANQLSLASIFKNYSHVLFATGCTLPTLHGALPPSSTCIPALSFVHWYTQHPKAPPPPPLESIKHVSIIGNGNVSLDVARMLLTNVEVLAQYDVPQHVLDVLSRSAVKHVSIIGRRGPLEAAFTMKELREMISLPEASMVPLDPSIITTSPSSPPLTRQQSRVFQLLQKGSKNPYGTTSKTWSLDFFRSPIGLVPPTSTNPSSQLSLSHTMVDPTTQKAVPTGESSTISTDLVITSLGFHGEPTAPFYDPGLRHLRTLSGRVVTSRGTTLRNVYASGWAATGAKGVLASTMMDAYGVADTIISDWKNAVSGSGTNVAQDVAPEMKHDEPEMHGLPALNSSPELDEIPPEVQEAVNGGTVTQYEGWRKIDAEEIRRGQVLGKERERMGWTEAHALLAALRAQQS
;
A
#
# COMPACT_ATOMS: atom_id res chain seq x y z
N MET A 1 -36.53 -10.45 0.15
CA MET A 1 -35.43 -9.81 -0.60
C MET A 1 -34.18 -10.65 -0.40
N ASN A 2 -33.40 -10.92 -1.46
CA ASN A 2 -32.14 -11.68 -1.31
C ASN A 2 -31.17 -10.93 -0.39
N PRO A 3 -30.51 -11.61 0.55
CA PRO A 3 -29.56 -10.97 1.45
C PRO A 3 -28.31 -10.46 0.70
N LEU A 4 -27.84 -9.28 1.09
CA LEU A 4 -26.52 -8.75 0.70
C LEU A 4 -25.64 -8.78 1.94
N LYS A 5 -25.13 -9.96 2.25
CA LYS A 5 -24.09 -10.16 3.27
C LYS A 5 -22.74 -10.23 2.57
N LEU A 6 -21.99 -9.14 2.65
CA LEU A 6 -20.72 -8.91 1.98
C LEU A 6 -19.55 -9.12 2.95
N ALA A 7 -18.66 -10.07 2.64
CA ALA A 7 -17.33 -10.15 3.25
C ALA A 7 -16.34 -9.31 2.45
N VAL A 8 -15.61 -8.42 3.12
CA VAL A 8 -14.54 -7.63 2.52
C VAL A 8 -13.21 -8.11 3.10
N VAL A 9 -12.30 -8.56 2.24
CA VAL A 9 -10.98 -9.05 2.62
C VAL A 9 -9.93 -7.96 2.40
N GLY A 10 -9.40 -7.42 3.49
CA GLY A 10 -8.52 -6.25 3.55
C GLY A 10 -9.23 -5.02 4.14
N GLY A 11 -8.55 -4.29 5.04
CA GLY A 11 -9.06 -3.11 5.75
C GLY A 11 -8.38 -1.81 5.36
N GLY A 12 -7.92 -1.71 4.12
CA GLY A 12 -7.38 -0.50 3.54
C GLY A 12 -8.44 0.46 2.97
N PRO A 13 -8.01 1.54 2.29
CA PRO A 13 -8.93 2.56 1.78
C PRO A 13 -10.00 2.06 0.82
N SER A 14 -9.66 1.20 -0.14
CA SER A 14 -10.64 0.68 -1.12
C SER A 14 -11.78 -0.06 -0.43
N ALA A 15 -11.46 -0.85 0.59
CA ALA A 15 -12.43 -1.59 1.38
C ALA A 15 -13.45 -0.66 2.05
N PHE A 16 -12.96 0.34 2.78
CA PHE A 16 -13.83 1.30 3.45
C PHE A 16 -14.62 2.17 2.46
N TYR A 17 -14.05 2.53 1.31
CA TYR A 17 -14.79 3.29 0.29
C TYR A 17 -15.92 2.47 -0.33
N VAL A 18 -15.72 1.18 -0.61
CA VAL A 18 -16.79 0.30 -1.07
C VAL A 18 -17.87 0.19 0.01
N ALA A 19 -17.48 -0.13 1.25
CA ALA A 19 -18.41 -0.25 2.38
C ALA A 19 -19.24 1.02 2.57
N SER A 20 -18.58 2.18 2.64
CA SER A 20 -19.21 3.49 2.81
C SER A 20 -20.22 3.79 1.72
N ARG A 21 -19.89 3.48 0.45
CA ARG A 21 -20.79 3.74 -0.67
C ARG A 21 -21.99 2.80 -0.68
N ILE A 22 -21.79 1.51 -0.40
CA ILE A 22 -22.90 0.55 -0.29
C ILE A 22 -23.87 0.97 0.80
N LEU A 23 -23.37 1.27 2.00
CA LEU A 23 -24.20 1.63 3.15
C LEU A 23 -24.94 2.96 2.94
N LYS A 24 -24.32 3.91 2.23
CA LYS A 24 -24.95 5.18 1.85
C LYS A 24 -26.05 5.03 0.79
N LEU A 25 -25.82 4.21 -0.23
CA LEU A 25 -26.76 4.05 -1.36
C LEU A 25 -27.90 3.07 -1.06
N LEU A 26 -27.74 2.23 -0.05
CA LEU A 26 -28.78 1.32 0.44
C LEU A 26 -29.09 1.70 1.90
N PRO A 27 -29.93 2.71 2.18
CA PRO A 27 -30.24 3.12 3.54
C PRO A 27 -31.02 2.04 4.31
N VAL A 28 -30.98 2.10 5.65
CA VAL A 28 -31.56 1.09 6.56
C VAL A 28 -33.05 0.84 6.29
N THR A 29 -33.79 1.88 5.90
CA THR A 29 -35.21 1.83 5.56
C THR A 29 -35.52 0.97 4.33
N GLU A 30 -34.54 0.81 3.44
CA GLU A 30 -34.69 0.09 2.18
C GLU A 30 -34.00 -1.29 2.20
N ALA A 31 -33.09 -1.53 3.16
CA ALA A 31 -32.16 -2.64 3.07
C ALA A 31 -31.74 -3.22 4.45
N GLN A 32 -32.72 -3.69 5.24
CA GLN A 32 -32.49 -4.44 6.48
C GLN A 32 -31.62 -5.70 6.27
N ASN A 33 -31.61 -6.23 5.04
CA ASN A 33 -30.89 -7.44 4.65
C ASN A 33 -29.45 -7.19 4.18
N VAL A 34 -28.89 -6.01 4.45
CA VAL A 34 -27.50 -5.66 4.12
C VAL A 34 -26.62 -5.79 5.36
N ARG A 35 -25.48 -6.46 5.19
CA ARG A 35 -24.39 -6.53 6.18
C ARG A 35 -23.05 -6.44 5.47
N VAL A 36 -22.13 -5.66 6.01
CA VAL A 36 -20.78 -5.49 5.48
C VAL A 36 -19.79 -5.84 6.59
N HIS A 37 -19.11 -6.98 6.45
CA HIS A 37 -18.12 -7.45 7.41
C HIS A 37 -16.73 -7.36 6.78
N LEU A 38 -15.86 -6.57 7.38
CA LEU A 38 -14.51 -6.31 6.91
C LEU A 38 -13.51 -7.09 7.75
N TYR A 39 -12.64 -7.85 7.09
CA TYR A 39 -11.59 -8.65 7.70
C TYR A 39 -10.22 -8.09 7.32
N ASP A 40 -9.33 -7.90 8.27
CA ASP A 40 -7.94 -7.52 7.99
C ASP A 40 -6.99 -8.36 8.84
N ARG A 41 -5.92 -8.85 8.21
CA ARG A 41 -4.82 -9.53 8.92
C ARG A 41 -4.10 -8.60 9.88
N LEU A 42 -4.13 -7.29 9.64
CA LEU A 42 -3.61 -6.31 10.57
C LEU A 42 -4.65 -6.03 11.65
N TRP A 43 -4.18 -5.90 12.89
CA TRP A 43 -5.05 -5.62 14.03
C TRP A 43 -5.63 -4.20 14.00
N ALA A 44 -4.87 -3.22 13.50
CA ALA A 44 -5.36 -1.86 13.28
C ALA A 44 -5.87 -1.68 11.85
N PRO A 45 -6.99 -0.97 11.64
CA PRO A 45 -7.56 -0.72 10.32
C PRO A 45 -6.76 0.33 9.52
N HIS A 46 -7.29 0.67 8.35
CA HIS A 46 -6.88 1.75 7.44
C HIS A 46 -5.70 1.43 6.52
N GLY A 47 -5.09 0.24 6.62
CA GLY A 47 -4.06 -0.25 5.70
C GLY A 47 -2.94 0.77 5.46
N LEU A 48 -2.64 1.08 4.19
CA LEU A 48 -1.57 2.01 3.82
C LEU A 48 -1.77 3.45 4.30
N VAL A 49 -2.98 3.88 4.69
CA VAL A 49 -3.14 5.21 5.32
C VAL A 49 -2.42 5.25 6.67
N ARG A 50 -2.42 4.14 7.42
CA ARG A 50 -1.66 4.00 8.66
C ARG A 50 -0.22 3.51 8.42
N TYR A 51 -0.06 2.48 7.59
CA TYR A 51 1.19 1.73 7.45
C TYR A 51 2.00 2.03 6.17
N GLY A 52 1.61 3.05 5.40
CA GLY A 52 2.27 3.41 4.14
C GLY A 52 2.58 4.90 4.02
N VAL A 53 1.57 5.75 4.27
CA VAL A 53 1.72 7.21 4.22
C VAL A 53 2.77 7.66 5.25
N ALA A 54 3.74 8.43 4.78
CA ALA A 54 4.84 8.91 5.60
C ALA A 54 4.33 9.75 6.81
N PRO A 55 4.97 9.66 7.98
CA PRO A 55 4.59 10.44 9.16
C PRO A 55 4.57 11.95 8.96
N ASP A 56 5.49 12.48 8.15
CA ASP A 56 5.59 13.90 7.81
C ASP A 56 4.49 14.38 6.84
N HIS A 57 3.52 13.52 6.50
CA HIS A 57 2.36 13.79 5.65
C HIS A 57 1.02 13.66 6.40
N PRO A 58 0.84 14.36 7.55
CA PRO A 58 -0.40 14.27 8.30
C PRO A 58 -1.59 14.76 7.47
N GLU A 59 -1.40 15.69 6.53
CA GLU A 59 -2.45 16.14 5.63
C GLU A 59 -2.92 15.02 4.70
N VAL A 60 -2.08 14.09 4.26
CA VAL A 60 -2.58 12.97 3.44
C VAL A 60 -3.50 12.06 4.28
N LYS A 61 -3.22 11.93 5.59
CA LYS A 61 -4.05 11.18 6.55
C LYS A 61 -5.32 11.94 6.96
N ALA A 62 -5.20 13.25 7.22
CA ALA A 62 -6.24 14.13 7.77
C ALA A 62 -7.01 14.92 6.70
N SER A 63 -6.32 15.56 5.74
CA SER A 63 -6.93 16.43 4.70
C SER A 63 -7.74 15.68 3.65
N THR A 64 -7.56 14.37 3.52
CA THR A 64 -8.34 13.58 2.56
C THR A 64 -9.74 13.21 3.08
N ASN A 65 -10.13 13.62 4.31
CA ASN A 65 -11.38 13.20 4.96
C ASN A 65 -11.57 11.67 5.02
N CYS A 66 -10.52 10.88 4.72
CA CYS A 66 -10.64 9.44 4.57
C CYS A 66 -10.88 8.79 5.92
N VAL A 67 -10.04 9.10 6.92
CA VAL A 67 -10.17 8.51 8.25
C VAL A 67 -11.52 8.86 8.87
N HIS A 68 -11.93 10.13 8.85
CA HIS A 68 -13.26 10.54 9.30
C HIS A 68 -14.38 9.77 8.57
N LYS A 69 -14.26 9.60 7.25
CA LYS A 69 -15.24 8.83 6.46
C LYS A 69 -15.26 7.34 6.83
N PHE A 70 -14.11 6.77 7.16
CA PHE A 70 -13.98 5.38 7.60
C PHE A 70 -14.60 5.20 8.99
N GLU A 71 -14.37 6.15 9.89
CA GLU A 71 -15.00 6.21 11.21
C GLU A 71 -16.51 6.33 11.10
N THR A 72 -17.04 7.26 10.30
CA THR A 72 -18.48 7.40 10.04
C THR A 72 -19.07 6.10 9.48
N THR A 73 -18.34 5.42 8.59
CA THR A 73 -18.78 4.13 8.04
C THR A 73 -18.87 3.05 9.11
N ALA A 74 -17.94 3.07 10.07
CA ALA A 74 -17.91 2.12 11.16
C ALA A 74 -18.95 2.37 12.27
N GLU A 75 -19.69 3.48 12.20
CA GLU A 75 -20.84 3.77 13.09
C GLU A 75 -22.14 3.13 12.58
N ASP A 76 -22.18 2.71 11.32
CA ASP A 76 -23.35 2.04 10.76
C ASP A 76 -23.52 0.66 11.44
N PRO A 77 -24.69 0.35 12.03
CA PRO A 77 -24.91 -0.91 12.74
C PRO A 77 -24.81 -2.16 11.83
N ARG A 78 -24.85 -1.97 10.51
CA ARG A 78 -24.69 -3.04 9.51
C ARG A 78 -23.23 -3.31 9.14
N PHE A 79 -22.31 -2.48 9.64
CA PHE A 79 -20.88 -2.63 9.44
C PHE A 79 -20.22 -3.30 10.64
N ARG A 80 -19.33 -4.26 10.39
CA ARG A 80 -18.46 -4.86 11.42
C ARG A 80 -17.03 -4.97 10.89
N PHE A 81 -16.06 -4.67 11.74
CA PHE A 81 -14.63 -4.85 11.47
C PHE A 81 -14.07 -5.96 12.35
N PHE A 82 -13.24 -6.82 11.74
CA PHE A 82 -12.53 -7.92 12.38
C PHE A 82 -11.05 -7.82 12.00
N GLY A 83 -10.28 -7.05 12.76
CA GLY A 83 -8.84 -6.96 12.63
C GLY A 83 -8.13 -8.14 13.30
N ASN A 84 -6.90 -8.41 12.89
CA ASN A 84 -6.11 -9.59 13.29
C ASN A 84 -6.71 -10.93 12.80
N VAL A 85 -7.34 -10.92 11.61
CA VAL A 85 -7.89 -12.10 10.93
C VAL A 85 -7.33 -12.17 9.51
N ASP A 86 -6.46 -13.13 9.26
CA ASP A 86 -5.85 -13.35 7.94
C ASP A 86 -6.69 -14.34 7.15
N VAL A 87 -7.15 -13.93 5.97
CA VAL A 87 -8.10 -14.71 5.17
C VAL A 87 -7.39 -15.34 3.97
N GLY A 88 -7.41 -16.66 3.92
CA GLY A 88 -6.74 -17.46 2.89
C GLY A 88 -5.22 -17.55 3.10
N ASP A 89 -4.53 -18.07 2.10
CA ASP A 89 -3.09 -18.32 2.20
C ASP A 89 -2.28 -17.07 1.82
N SER A 90 -1.53 -16.51 2.78
CA SER A 90 -0.64 -15.39 2.54
C SER A 90 0.83 -15.79 2.63
N ALA A 91 1.64 -15.39 1.63
CA ALA A 91 3.09 -15.48 1.75
C ALA A 91 3.65 -14.44 2.73
N ASN A 92 2.86 -13.41 3.05
CA ASN A 92 3.23 -12.35 3.97
C ASN A 92 2.54 -12.53 5.33
N ILE A 93 3.02 -13.53 6.08
CA ILE A 93 2.48 -13.96 7.38
C ILE A 93 2.65 -12.86 8.44
N ILE A 94 1.58 -12.62 9.19
CA ILE A 94 1.57 -11.85 10.45
C ILE A 94 1.57 -12.85 11.62
N PRO A 95 2.60 -12.87 12.48
CA PRO A 95 2.86 -14.01 13.38
C PRO A 95 1.73 -14.40 14.34
N TYR A 96 0.85 -13.47 14.68
CA TYR A 96 -0.20 -13.61 15.69
C TYR A 96 -1.62 -13.45 15.11
N ALA A 97 -1.75 -13.38 13.79
CA ALA A 97 -3.05 -13.24 13.14
C ALA A 97 -3.81 -14.57 13.13
N ASN A 98 -5.11 -14.51 13.44
CA ASN A 98 -5.98 -15.67 13.39
C ASN A 98 -6.21 -16.06 11.93
N GLN A 99 -5.93 -17.31 11.58
CA GLN A 99 -6.10 -17.81 10.21
C GLN A 99 -7.56 -18.18 9.95
N LEU A 100 -8.12 -17.67 8.86
CA LEU A 100 -9.47 -17.97 8.40
C LEU A 100 -9.42 -18.48 6.97
N SER A 101 -9.95 -19.68 6.74
CA SER A 101 -9.98 -20.23 5.38
C SER A 101 -10.91 -19.42 4.49
N LEU A 102 -10.54 -19.25 3.22
CA LEU A 102 -11.42 -18.60 2.25
C LEU A 102 -12.72 -19.42 2.05
N ALA A 103 -12.66 -20.75 2.22
CA ALA A 103 -13.85 -21.59 2.18
C ALA A 103 -14.86 -21.27 3.29
N SER A 104 -14.40 -20.92 4.50
CA SER A 104 -15.27 -20.46 5.60
C SER A 104 -15.98 -19.15 5.23
N ILE A 105 -15.27 -18.21 4.59
CA ILE A 105 -15.91 -17.01 4.04
C ILE A 105 -16.99 -17.37 3.01
N PHE A 106 -16.69 -18.25 2.05
CA PHE A 106 -17.66 -18.58 1.01
C PHE A 106 -18.94 -19.26 1.57
N LYS A 107 -18.80 -20.09 2.61
CA LYS A 107 -19.94 -20.75 3.28
C LYS A 107 -20.81 -19.80 4.12
N ASN A 108 -20.29 -18.69 4.59
CA ASN A 108 -21.00 -17.78 5.51
C ASN A 108 -21.49 -16.49 4.84
N TYR A 109 -21.13 -16.24 3.57
CA TYR A 109 -21.39 -14.98 2.87
C TYR A 109 -22.00 -15.16 1.49
N SER A 110 -22.80 -14.18 1.10
CA SER A 110 -23.46 -14.13 -0.21
C SER A 110 -22.62 -13.43 -1.28
N HIS A 111 -21.72 -12.55 -0.86
CA HIS A 111 -20.84 -11.76 -1.72
C HIS A 111 -19.47 -11.64 -1.05
N VAL A 112 -18.41 -11.59 -1.86
CA VAL A 112 -17.03 -11.40 -1.39
C VAL A 112 -16.36 -10.30 -2.20
N LEU A 113 -15.64 -9.42 -1.53
CA LEU A 113 -14.79 -8.39 -2.12
C LEU A 113 -13.35 -8.58 -1.67
N PHE A 114 -12.43 -8.74 -2.61
CA PHE A 114 -10.99 -8.68 -2.34
C PHE A 114 -10.49 -7.24 -2.43
N ALA A 115 -10.08 -6.70 -1.29
CA ALA A 115 -9.49 -5.37 -1.13
C ALA A 115 -8.12 -5.47 -0.45
N THR A 116 -7.38 -6.55 -0.72
CA THR A 116 -6.11 -6.93 -0.09
C THR A 116 -4.93 -6.01 -0.45
N GLY A 117 -5.06 -5.21 -1.50
CA GLY A 117 -4.00 -4.38 -2.04
C GLY A 117 -2.86 -5.18 -2.71
N CYS A 118 -1.69 -4.55 -2.81
CA CYS A 118 -0.45 -5.18 -3.26
C CYS A 118 0.57 -5.13 -2.13
N THR A 119 0.96 -6.30 -1.64
CA THR A 119 1.53 -6.47 -0.31
C THR A 119 2.97 -6.97 -0.35
N LEU A 120 3.45 -7.31 -1.54
CA LEU A 120 4.80 -7.78 -1.79
C LEU A 120 5.57 -6.77 -2.65
N PRO A 121 6.85 -6.51 -2.34
CA PRO A 121 7.68 -5.63 -3.14
C PRO A 121 8.12 -6.32 -4.44
N THR A 122 8.26 -5.56 -5.51
CA THR A 122 8.93 -6.05 -6.73
C THR A 122 10.44 -6.09 -6.49
N LEU A 123 11.01 -7.29 -6.57
CA LEU A 123 12.45 -7.50 -6.43
C LEU A 123 13.16 -7.34 -7.77
N HIS A 124 14.41 -6.90 -7.72
CA HIS A 124 15.27 -6.78 -8.90
C HIS A 124 16.27 -7.96 -8.91
N GLY A 125 16.39 -8.68 -10.02
CA GLY A 125 17.24 -9.87 -10.10
C GLY A 125 18.72 -9.59 -9.78
N ALA A 126 19.23 -8.41 -10.15
CA ALA A 126 20.59 -7.98 -9.84
C ALA A 126 20.79 -7.41 -8.41
N LEU A 127 19.70 -7.20 -7.66
CA LEU A 127 19.72 -6.65 -6.31
C LEU A 127 18.83 -7.50 -5.38
N PRO A 128 19.18 -8.78 -5.16
CA PRO A 128 18.44 -9.61 -4.22
C PRO A 128 18.49 -9.01 -2.80
N PRO A 129 17.46 -9.22 -1.97
CA PRO A 129 17.48 -8.79 -0.57
C PRO A 129 18.69 -9.36 0.19
N SER A 130 19.36 -8.51 0.96
CA SER A 130 20.54 -8.83 1.77
C SER A 130 20.66 -7.84 2.94
N SER A 131 21.74 -7.92 3.73
CA SER A 131 22.03 -6.93 4.77
C SER A 131 22.32 -5.53 4.23
N THR A 132 22.73 -5.41 2.97
CA THR A 132 23.06 -4.15 2.29
C THR A 132 22.09 -3.78 1.16
N CYS A 133 21.03 -4.58 0.95
CA CYS A 133 19.98 -4.33 -0.02
C CYS A 133 18.61 -4.70 0.56
N ILE A 134 17.75 -3.72 0.79
CA ILE A 134 16.40 -3.97 1.33
C ILE A 134 15.33 -3.39 0.41
N PRO A 135 14.12 -3.97 0.35
CA PRO A 135 13.00 -3.30 -0.31
C PRO A 135 12.56 -2.09 0.51
N ALA A 136 12.12 -1.03 -0.17
CA ALA A 136 11.56 0.17 0.47
C ALA A 136 10.41 -0.18 1.42
N LEU A 137 9.62 -1.22 1.09
CA LEU A 137 8.55 -1.72 1.95
C LEU A 137 9.02 -2.05 3.37
N SER A 138 10.20 -2.67 3.52
CA SER A 138 10.75 -3.01 4.83
C SER A 138 11.08 -1.75 5.64
N PHE A 139 11.65 -0.74 4.99
CA PHE A 139 11.96 0.54 5.64
C PHE A 139 10.68 1.29 6.05
N VAL A 140 9.67 1.33 5.17
CA VAL A 140 8.36 1.90 5.45
C VAL A 140 7.66 1.18 6.60
N HIS A 141 7.63 -0.15 6.57
CA HIS A 141 7.06 -0.95 7.65
C HIS A 141 7.75 -0.72 8.99
N TRP A 142 9.07 -0.52 8.99
CA TRP A 142 9.80 -0.18 10.20
C TRP A 142 9.37 1.18 10.75
N TYR A 143 9.46 2.26 9.98
CA TYR A 143 9.16 3.60 10.51
C TYR A 143 7.66 3.82 10.80
N THR A 144 6.78 2.99 10.24
CA THR A 144 5.33 3.02 10.51
C THR A 144 4.87 2.02 11.57
N GLN A 145 5.79 1.28 12.21
CA GLN A 145 5.44 0.27 13.22
C GLN A 145 4.44 -0.78 12.69
N HIS A 146 4.62 -1.21 11.45
CA HIS A 146 3.79 -2.25 10.85
C HIS A 146 3.99 -3.58 11.60
N PRO A 147 2.91 -4.37 11.83
CA PRO A 147 2.93 -5.70 12.47
C PRO A 147 4.03 -6.70 12.06
N LYS A 148 4.54 -6.61 10.84
CA LYS A 148 5.68 -7.41 10.36
C LYS A 148 6.98 -7.11 11.12
N ALA A 149 7.11 -5.91 11.67
CA ALA A 149 8.24 -5.45 12.48
C ALA A 149 9.63 -5.83 11.91
N PRO A 150 9.94 -5.43 10.65
CA PRO A 150 11.29 -5.65 10.13
C PRO A 150 12.32 -4.93 11.01
N PRO A 151 13.55 -5.47 11.14
CA PRO A 151 14.58 -4.84 11.94
C PRO A 151 14.97 -3.47 11.34
N PRO A 152 15.36 -2.50 12.17
CA PRO A 152 15.88 -1.23 11.69
C PRO A 152 17.17 -1.46 10.88
N PRO A 153 17.40 -0.68 9.82
CA PRO A 153 18.73 -0.63 9.22
C PRO A 153 19.74 -0.02 10.21
N PRO A 154 21.03 -0.42 10.18
CA PRO A 154 22.05 0.11 11.07
C PRO A 154 22.50 1.51 10.63
N LEU A 155 21.62 2.51 10.78
CA LEU A 155 21.85 3.87 10.24
C LEU A 155 23.08 4.58 10.82
N GLU A 156 23.56 4.17 12.00
CA GLU A 156 24.79 4.68 12.62
C GLU A 156 26.06 4.32 11.85
N SER A 157 26.04 3.26 11.03
CA SER A 157 27.17 2.84 10.19
C SER A 157 27.00 3.21 8.71
N ILE A 158 25.90 3.86 8.34
CA ILE A 158 25.53 4.15 6.94
C ILE A 158 25.72 5.65 6.69
N LYS A 159 26.57 6.00 5.71
CA LYS A 159 26.79 7.39 5.28
C LYS A 159 26.12 7.68 3.94
N HIS A 160 26.09 6.71 3.03
CA HIS A 160 25.45 6.82 1.73
C HIS A 160 24.37 5.75 1.51
N VAL A 161 23.17 6.19 1.15
CA VAL A 161 22.05 5.33 0.75
C VAL A 161 21.74 5.53 -0.73
N SER A 162 21.62 4.44 -1.49
CA SER A 162 21.18 4.47 -2.89
C SER A 162 19.76 3.88 -3.03
N ILE A 163 18.80 4.71 -3.42
CA ILE A 163 17.40 4.32 -3.62
C ILE A 163 17.16 4.05 -5.10
N ILE A 164 16.70 2.86 -5.46
CA ILE A 164 16.40 2.49 -6.85
C ILE A 164 14.92 2.73 -7.14
N GLY A 165 14.62 3.70 -8.01
CA GLY A 165 13.29 4.05 -8.48
C GLY A 165 12.95 5.53 -8.22
N ASN A 166 12.24 6.18 -9.15
CA ASN A 166 11.77 7.58 -9.01
C ASN A 166 10.26 7.65 -8.76
N GLY A 167 9.78 7.03 -7.68
CA GLY A 167 8.39 7.19 -7.22
C GLY A 167 8.30 8.04 -5.96
N ASN A 168 7.07 8.35 -5.52
CA ASN A 168 6.84 9.07 -4.26
C ASN A 168 7.48 8.35 -3.06
N VAL A 169 7.35 7.02 -2.99
CA VAL A 169 7.96 6.22 -1.90
C VAL A 169 9.46 6.43 -1.79
N SER A 170 10.16 6.64 -2.91
CA SER A 170 11.59 6.95 -2.88
C SER A 170 11.88 8.31 -2.24
N LEU A 171 11.03 9.31 -2.50
CA LEU A 171 11.11 10.62 -1.87
C LEU A 171 10.75 10.55 -0.39
N ASP A 172 9.71 9.78 -0.02
CA ASP A 172 9.33 9.56 1.38
C ASP A 172 10.49 8.96 2.18
N VAL A 173 11.13 7.90 1.66
CA VAL A 173 12.30 7.28 2.29
C VAL A 173 13.47 8.28 2.39
N ALA A 174 13.74 9.05 1.33
CA ALA A 174 14.79 10.06 1.36
C ALA A 174 14.51 11.15 2.42
N ARG A 175 13.27 11.65 2.51
CA ARG A 175 12.86 12.64 3.52
C ARG A 175 13.00 12.10 4.94
N MET A 176 12.58 10.85 5.19
CA MET A 176 12.74 10.22 6.51
C MET A 176 14.22 10.11 6.94
N LEU A 177 15.13 9.88 6.00
CA LEU A 177 16.58 9.79 6.28
C LEU A 177 17.25 11.16 6.46
N LEU A 178 16.77 12.18 5.74
CA LEU A 178 17.44 13.47 5.63
C LEU A 178 16.88 14.54 6.57
N THR A 179 15.60 14.46 6.94
CA THR A 179 14.96 15.42 7.84
C THR A 179 15.52 15.33 9.26
N ASN A 180 15.59 16.47 9.95
CA ASN A 180 15.98 16.52 11.36
C ASN A 180 14.97 15.74 12.20
N VAL A 181 15.47 14.95 13.16
CA VAL A 181 14.66 14.20 14.11
C VAL A 181 13.76 15.11 14.93
N GLU A 182 14.19 16.33 15.27
CA GLU A 182 13.38 17.31 16.01
C GLU A 182 12.14 17.73 15.23
N VAL A 183 12.25 17.86 13.89
CA VAL A 183 11.12 18.14 13.01
C VAL A 183 10.22 16.92 12.90
N LEU A 184 10.78 15.72 12.85
CA LEU A 184 10.02 14.47 12.78
C LEU A 184 9.29 14.15 14.09
N ALA A 185 9.82 14.59 15.23
CA ALA A 185 9.33 14.26 16.57
C ALA A 185 7.91 14.79 16.86
N GLN A 186 7.45 15.81 16.12
CA GLN A 186 6.08 16.35 16.27
C GLN A 186 5.01 15.47 15.60
N TYR A 187 5.41 14.60 14.66
CA TYR A 187 4.50 13.73 13.91
C TYR A 187 4.35 12.36 14.58
N ASP A 188 3.58 11.47 13.96
CA ASP A 188 3.29 10.13 14.44
C ASP A 188 4.41 9.09 14.26
N VAL A 189 5.68 9.54 14.26
CA VAL A 189 6.85 8.67 14.20
C VAL A 189 7.03 7.99 15.57
N PRO A 190 7.07 6.64 15.62
CA PRO A 190 7.30 5.90 16.86
C PRO A 190 8.61 6.29 17.55
N GLN A 191 8.63 6.31 18.88
CA GLN A 191 9.81 6.73 19.64
C GLN A 191 11.05 5.90 19.29
N HIS A 192 10.92 4.57 19.20
CA HIS A 192 12.04 3.70 18.85
C HIS A 192 12.63 3.99 17.45
N VAL A 193 11.84 4.56 16.54
CA VAL A 193 12.30 4.96 15.20
C VAL A 193 13.08 6.26 15.31
N LEU A 194 12.56 7.25 16.06
CA LEU A 194 13.25 8.50 16.35
C LEU A 194 14.62 8.24 17.01
N ASP A 195 14.67 7.28 17.93
CA ASP A 195 15.91 6.91 18.62
C ASP A 195 16.97 6.42 17.61
N VAL A 196 16.62 5.58 16.63
CA VAL A 196 17.55 5.15 15.57
C VAL A 196 17.91 6.31 14.64
N LEU A 197 16.92 7.11 14.20
CA LEU A 197 17.17 8.24 13.32
C LEU A 197 18.09 9.29 13.97
N SER A 198 18.03 9.45 15.30
CA SER A 198 18.89 10.38 16.05
C SER A 198 20.36 10.01 16.00
N ARG A 199 20.67 8.73 15.81
CA ARG A 199 22.03 8.20 15.65
C ARG A 199 22.45 8.03 14.19
N SER A 200 21.61 8.44 13.23
CA SER A 200 21.87 8.27 11.81
C SER A 200 23.14 9.00 11.37
N ALA A 201 24.04 8.26 10.73
CA ALA A 201 25.25 8.81 10.11
C ALA A 201 25.03 9.22 8.64
N VAL A 202 23.81 9.09 8.12
CA VAL A 202 23.50 9.33 6.70
C VAL A 202 23.79 10.78 6.33
N LYS A 203 24.64 10.96 5.32
CA LYS A 203 25.03 12.25 4.74
C LYS A 203 24.55 12.42 3.31
N HIS A 204 24.39 11.34 2.56
CA HIS A 204 23.97 11.41 1.17
C HIS A 204 22.91 10.36 0.82
N VAL A 205 21.93 10.75 0.02
CA VAL A 205 20.94 9.84 -0.58
C VAL A 205 20.91 10.02 -2.10
N SER A 206 21.29 8.99 -2.84
CA SER A 206 21.17 8.97 -4.30
C SER A 206 19.86 8.31 -4.73
N ILE A 207 19.04 8.98 -5.55
CA ILE A 207 17.80 8.41 -6.07
C ILE A 207 17.97 8.09 -7.56
N ILE A 208 18.04 6.80 -7.87
CA ILE A 208 18.52 6.29 -9.15
C ILE A 208 17.35 5.81 -10.01
N GLY A 209 17.30 6.33 -11.24
CA GLY A 209 16.22 6.13 -12.20
C GLY A 209 16.66 5.52 -13.50
N ARG A 210 16.02 4.45 -13.95
CA ARG A 210 16.30 3.84 -15.27
C ARG A 210 15.82 4.66 -16.49
N ARG A 211 15.05 5.72 -16.27
CA ARG A 211 14.54 6.61 -17.34
C ARG A 211 14.86 8.06 -16.99
N GLY A 212 14.41 9.00 -17.80
CA GLY A 212 14.64 10.41 -17.63
C GLY A 212 13.67 11.08 -16.65
N PRO A 213 13.86 12.39 -16.41
CA PRO A 213 13.01 13.19 -15.53
C PRO A 213 11.55 13.28 -15.99
N LEU A 214 11.28 13.13 -17.29
CA LEU A 214 9.93 13.20 -17.84
C LEU A 214 9.10 11.93 -17.57
N GLU A 215 9.75 10.79 -17.35
CA GLU A 215 9.11 9.51 -17.04
C GLU A 215 9.13 9.15 -15.55
N ALA A 216 9.60 10.08 -14.71
CA ALA A 216 9.58 9.93 -13.27
C ALA A 216 8.14 9.85 -12.75
N ALA A 217 7.91 8.97 -11.77
CA ALA A 217 6.57 8.69 -11.23
C ALA A 217 6.25 9.50 -9.97
N PHE A 218 7.21 10.27 -9.44
CA PHE A 218 6.92 11.18 -8.33
C PHE A 218 5.99 12.32 -8.77
N THR A 219 5.19 12.81 -7.84
CA THR A 219 4.32 13.97 -8.10
C THR A 219 5.05 15.28 -7.83
N MET A 220 4.50 16.38 -8.37
CA MET A 220 5.02 17.73 -8.16
C MET A 220 5.00 18.18 -6.69
N LYS A 221 4.07 17.68 -5.88
CA LYS A 221 3.98 17.99 -4.44
C LYS A 221 5.20 17.41 -3.72
N GLU A 222 5.38 16.10 -3.84
CA GLU A 222 6.47 15.37 -3.19
C GLU A 222 7.86 15.89 -3.61
N LEU A 223 8.07 16.18 -4.91
CA LEU A 223 9.34 16.75 -5.38
C LEU A 223 9.60 18.14 -4.78
N ARG A 224 8.56 18.97 -4.64
CA ARG A 224 8.70 20.32 -4.07
C ARG A 224 9.11 20.28 -2.62
N GLU A 225 8.55 19.36 -1.84
CA GLU A 225 8.90 19.15 -0.44
C GLU A 225 10.36 18.70 -0.30
N MET A 226 10.79 17.76 -1.15
CA MET A 226 12.19 17.32 -1.21
C MET A 226 13.16 18.49 -1.52
N ILE A 227 12.81 19.32 -2.49
CA ILE A 227 13.56 20.55 -2.87
C ILE A 227 13.58 21.60 -1.76
N SER A 228 12.58 21.59 -0.89
CA SER A 228 12.41 22.58 0.18
C SER A 228 12.97 22.11 1.53
N LEU A 229 13.60 20.94 1.60
CA LEU A 229 14.18 20.41 2.84
C LEU A 229 15.18 21.40 3.45
N PRO A 230 14.98 21.83 4.71
CA PRO A 230 15.82 22.85 5.34
C PRO A 230 17.29 22.46 5.52
N GLU A 231 17.57 21.17 5.77
CA GLU A 231 18.91 20.69 6.14
C GLU A 231 19.62 19.89 5.05
N ALA A 232 19.03 19.82 3.85
CA ALA A 232 19.60 19.11 2.73
C ALA A 232 19.66 19.97 1.47
N SER A 233 20.67 19.74 0.65
CA SER A 233 20.79 20.35 -0.68
C SER A 233 20.85 19.28 -1.76
N MET A 234 20.26 19.61 -2.90
CA MET A 234 20.25 18.77 -4.09
C MET A 234 21.58 18.94 -4.82
N VAL A 235 22.19 17.82 -5.23
CA VAL A 235 23.31 17.82 -6.18
C VAL A 235 22.78 18.35 -7.52
N PRO A 236 23.41 19.39 -8.10
CA PRO A 236 22.95 19.96 -9.37
C PRO A 236 22.96 18.90 -10.48
N LEU A 237 21.90 18.89 -11.28
CA LEU A 237 21.82 18.02 -12.45
C LEU A 237 22.65 18.59 -13.60
N ASP A 238 23.16 17.71 -14.44
CA ASP A 238 23.71 18.10 -15.73
C ASP A 238 22.61 18.79 -16.56
N PRO A 239 22.82 20.02 -17.07
CA PRO A 239 21.86 20.72 -17.90
C PRO A 239 21.34 19.89 -19.09
N SER A 240 22.15 19.00 -19.65
CA SER A 240 21.76 18.12 -20.76
C SER A 240 20.61 17.16 -20.42
N ILE A 241 20.44 16.80 -19.14
CA ILE A 241 19.36 15.91 -18.67
C ILE A 241 18.01 16.64 -18.57
N ILE A 242 18.05 17.96 -18.37
CA ILE A 242 16.88 18.81 -18.09
C ILE A 242 16.66 19.87 -19.17
N THR A 243 17.20 19.64 -20.38
CA THR A 243 17.01 20.48 -21.55
C THR A 243 16.40 19.65 -22.68
N THR A 244 15.38 20.18 -23.34
CA THR A 244 14.77 19.53 -24.50
C THR A 244 15.53 19.86 -25.77
N SER A 245 15.74 18.87 -26.64
CA SER A 245 16.24 19.11 -28.00
C SER A 245 15.21 19.91 -28.82
N PRO A 246 15.64 20.80 -29.73
CA PRO A 246 14.73 21.53 -30.64
C PRO A 246 13.83 20.61 -31.49
N SER A 247 14.24 19.37 -31.71
CA SER A 247 13.48 18.35 -32.45
C SER A 247 12.46 17.57 -31.61
N SER A 248 12.40 17.80 -30.29
CA SER A 248 11.50 17.09 -29.39
C SER A 248 10.08 17.66 -29.43
N PRO A 249 9.04 16.83 -29.20
CA PRO A 249 7.68 17.33 -29.06
C PRO A 249 7.57 18.31 -27.88
N PRO A 250 6.64 19.28 -27.95
CA PRO A 250 6.46 20.25 -26.88
C PRO A 250 6.09 19.55 -25.58
N LEU A 251 6.73 19.97 -24.49
CA LEU A 251 6.43 19.46 -23.16
C LEU A 251 4.99 19.83 -22.76
N THR A 252 4.33 18.91 -22.07
CA THR A 252 3.08 19.23 -21.38
C THR A 252 3.34 20.25 -20.26
N ARG A 253 2.30 20.98 -19.84
CA ARG A 253 2.39 21.93 -18.72
C ARG A 253 2.94 21.29 -17.44
N GLN A 254 2.61 20.03 -17.18
CA GLN A 254 3.13 19.29 -16.03
C GLN A 254 4.64 19.03 -16.16
N GLN A 255 5.07 18.54 -17.32
CA GLN A 255 6.48 18.28 -17.62
C GLN A 255 7.34 19.55 -17.58
N SER A 256 6.86 20.66 -18.16
CA SER A 256 7.58 21.95 -18.08
C SER A 256 7.81 22.41 -16.65
N ARG A 257 6.82 22.20 -15.76
CA ARG A 257 6.94 22.55 -14.35
C ARG A 257 7.95 21.68 -13.60
N VAL A 258 8.01 20.38 -13.91
CA VAL A 258 9.04 19.48 -13.35
C VAL A 258 10.42 19.99 -13.74
N PHE A 259 10.64 20.28 -15.03
CA PHE A 259 11.94 20.77 -15.52
C PHE A 259 12.33 22.09 -14.87
N GLN A 260 11.41 23.06 -14.78
CA GLN A 260 11.66 24.32 -14.09
C GLN A 260 12.03 24.13 -12.62
N LEU A 261 11.39 23.19 -11.92
CA LEU A 261 11.75 22.87 -10.53
C LEU A 261 13.17 22.30 -10.45
N LEU A 262 13.49 21.33 -11.29
CA LEU A 262 14.78 20.65 -11.29
C LEU A 262 15.91 21.60 -11.70
N GLN A 263 15.69 22.49 -12.68
CA GLN A 263 16.63 23.53 -13.09
C GLN A 263 16.88 24.55 -11.97
N LYS A 264 15.83 24.90 -11.20
CA LYS A 264 15.97 25.80 -10.06
C LYS A 264 16.80 25.16 -8.92
N GLY A 265 16.73 23.85 -8.77
CA GLY A 265 17.41 23.11 -7.70
C GLY A 265 16.78 23.33 -6.32
N SER A 266 17.43 22.80 -5.28
CA SER A 266 17.00 22.93 -3.88
C SER A 266 17.04 24.38 -3.39
N LYS A 267 16.21 24.69 -2.38
CA LYS A 267 16.20 26.00 -1.71
C LYS A 267 17.59 26.34 -1.12
N ASN A 268 18.27 25.33 -0.57
CA ASN A 268 19.66 25.46 -0.13
C ASN A 268 20.60 25.19 -1.30
N PRO A 269 21.55 26.07 -1.61
CA PRO A 269 22.55 25.79 -2.64
C PRO A 269 23.39 24.56 -2.30
N TYR A 270 23.82 23.81 -3.32
CA TYR A 270 24.68 22.65 -3.11
C TYR A 270 25.97 23.03 -2.37
N GLY A 271 26.36 22.21 -1.40
CA GLY A 271 27.55 22.45 -0.55
C GLY A 271 27.32 23.35 0.65
N THR A 272 26.11 23.90 0.84
CA THR A 272 25.78 24.76 2.00
C THR A 272 25.20 24.01 3.20
N THR A 273 24.91 22.71 3.03
CA THR A 273 24.28 21.86 4.04
C THR A 273 25.13 20.63 4.31
N SER A 274 24.99 20.05 5.50
CA SER A 274 25.75 18.86 5.90
C SER A 274 25.24 17.56 5.27
N LYS A 275 24.00 17.57 4.76
CA LYS A 275 23.36 16.45 4.07
C LYS A 275 23.03 16.83 2.63
N THR A 276 23.08 15.86 1.73
CA THR A 276 22.82 16.08 0.31
C THR A 276 21.99 14.95 -0.30
N TRP A 277 21.37 15.21 -1.45
CA TRP A 277 20.65 14.19 -2.21
C TRP A 277 20.79 14.41 -3.72
N SER A 278 20.69 13.36 -4.52
CA SER A 278 20.79 13.44 -5.98
C SER A 278 19.62 12.74 -6.69
N LEU A 279 19.44 13.08 -7.96
CA LEU A 279 18.57 12.36 -8.90
C LEU A 279 19.43 11.84 -10.05
N ASP A 280 19.74 10.55 -10.04
CA ASP A 280 20.60 9.94 -11.05
C ASP A 280 19.73 9.24 -12.10
N PHE A 281 19.33 10.00 -13.12
CA PHE A 281 18.53 9.49 -14.23
C PHE A 281 19.35 8.64 -15.19
N PHE A 282 18.64 7.88 -16.03
CA PHE A 282 19.25 7.04 -17.07
C PHE A 282 20.25 6.00 -16.53
N ARG A 283 19.98 5.41 -15.38
CA ARG A 283 20.80 4.37 -14.73
C ARG A 283 19.97 3.18 -14.30
N SER A 284 20.40 1.96 -14.65
CA SER A 284 19.77 0.72 -14.19
C SER A 284 20.79 -0.14 -13.44
N PRO A 285 20.45 -0.70 -12.26
CA PRO A 285 21.38 -1.54 -11.53
C PRO A 285 21.64 -2.86 -12.27
N ILE A 286 22.91 -3.26 -12.32
CA ILE A 286 23.35 -4.52 -12.94
C ILE A 286 24.07 -5.45 -11.95
N GLY A 287 24.41 -4.97 -10.74
CA GLY A 287 24.92 -5.80 -9.67
C GLY A 287 25.27 -4.99 -8.43
N LEU A 288 25.31 -5.67 -7.27
CA LEU A 288 25.78 -5.13 -6.01
C LEU A 288 26.82 -6.06 -5.42
N VAL A 289 28.05 -5.58 -5.27
CA VAL A 289 29.12 -6.30 -4.59
C VAL A 289 29.15 -5.86 -3.13
N PRO A 290 29.07 -6.79 -2.15
CA PRO A 290 29.09 -6.44 -0.73
C PRO A 290 30.46 -5.90 -0.29
N PRO A 291 30.55 -5.28 0.89
CA PRO A 291 31.81 -4.79 1.45
C PRO A 291 32.86 -5.90 1.59
N THR A 292 34.12 -5.54 1.41
CA THR A 292 35.29 -6.39 1.62
C THR A 292 36.29 -5.73 2.58
N SER A 293 37.33 -6.45 3.01
CA SER A 293 38.41 -5.85 3.81
C SER A 293 39.12 -4.69 3.12
N THR A 294 39.12 -4.67 1.78
CA THR A 294 39.72 -3.62 0.95
C THR A 294 38.74 -2.50 0.59
N ASN A 295 37.43 -2.77 0.57
CA ASN A 295 36.38 -1.79 0.28
C ASN A 295 35.31 -1.84 1.37
N PRO A 296 35.31 -0.91 2.34
CA PRO A 296 34.40 -0.96 3.49
C PRO A 296 32.92 -0.69 3.13
N SER A 297 32.64 -0.23 1.91
CA SER A 297 31.30 0.06 1.40
C SER A 297 30.99 -0.83 0.18
N SER A 298 29.71 -1.14 -0.01
CA SER A 298 29.24 -1.92 -1.16
C SER A 298 29.51 -1.17 -2.46
N GLN A 299 29.69 -1.91 -3.55
CA GLN A 299 29.89 -1.35 -4.89
C GLN A 299 28.67 -1.65 -5.75
N LEU A 300 27.89 -0.62 -6.07
CA LEU A 300 26.69 -0.71 -6.91
C LEU A 300 27.06 -0.39 -8.36
N SER A 301 27.00 -1.40 -9.23
CA SER A 301 27.23 -1.23 -10.67
C SER A 301 25.94 -0.85 -11.37
N LEU A 302 26.01 0.18 -12.21
CA LEU A 302 24.90 0.78 -12.93
C LEU A 302 25.20 0.78 -14.42
N SER A 303 24.33 0.18 -15.22
CA SER A 303 24.33 0.38 -16.68
C SER A 303 23.70 1.72 -17.01
N HIS A 304 24.33 2.45 -17.92
CA HIS A 304 23.77 3.67 -18.48
C HIS A 304 22.70 3.30 -19.50
N THR A 305 21.61 4.04 -19.49
CA THR A 305 20.42 3.70 -20.28
C THR A 305 19.95 4.89 -21.11
N MET A 306 19.11 4.62 -22.10
CA MET A 306 18.33 5.63 -22.80
C MET A 306 16.90 5.14 -22.97
N VAL A 307 15.97 6.05 -23.24
CA VAL A 307 14.58 5.69 -23.53
C VAL A 307 14.46 5.40 -25.02
N ASP A 308 14.07 4.17 -25.35
CA ASP A 308 13.70 3.79 -26.72
C ASP A 308 12.44 4.58 -27.13
N PRO A 309 12.49 5.37 -28.21
CA PRO A 309 11.37 6.23 -28.61
C PRO A 309 10.13 5.43 -29.05
N THR A 310 10.32 4.19 -29.51
CA THR A 310 9.24 3.30 -29.97
C THR A 310 8.58 2.59 -28.80
N THR A 311 9.39 1.95 -27.96
CA THR A 311 8.87 1.09 -26.88
C THR A 311 8.65 1.85 -25.57
N GLN A 312 9.21 3.07 -25.44
CA GLN A 312 9.23 3.87 -24.21
C GLN A 312 9.89 3.14 -23.02
N LYS A 313 10.68 2.10 -23.31
CA LYS A 313 11.43 1.31 -22.33
C LYS A 313 12.86 1.81 -22.24
N ALA A 314 13.46 1.62 -21.07
CA ALA A 314 14.88 1.85 -20.88
C ALA A 314 15.68 0.74 -21.56
N VAL A 315 16.66 1.11 -22.38
CA VAL A 315 17.60 0.21 -23.04
C VAL A 315 19.04 0.61 -22.70
N PRO A 316 19.98 -0.35 -22.54
CA PRO A 316 21.36 -0.05 -22.19
C PRO A 316 22.09 0.65 -23.34
N THR A 317 22.98 1.59 -23.01
CA THR A 317 23.85 2.27 -23.99
C THR A 317 25.15 1.51 -24.29
N GLY A 318 25.47 0.51 -23.47
CA GLY A 318 26.76 -0.18 -23.46
C GLY A 318 27.76 0.38 -22.43
N GLU A 319 27.52 1.59 -21.92
CA GLU A 319 28.33 2.18 -20.86
C GLU A 319 27.86 1.74 -19.47
N SER A 320 28.78 1.78 -18.50
CA SER A 320 28.48 1.50 -17.10
C SER A 320 29.33 2.34 -16.16
N SER A 321 28.84 2.50 -14.94
CA SER A 321 29.55 3.18 -13.85
C SER A 321 29.32 2.43 -12.55
N THR A 322 30.25 2.56 -11.61
CA THR A 322 30.13 1.99 -10.26
C THR A 322 30.10 3.12 -9.25
N ILE A 323 29.19 3.02 -8.28
CA ILE A 323 29.13 3.93 -7.13
C ILE A 323 29.33 3.15 -5.83
N SER A 324 30.03 3.76 -4.89
CA SER A 324 30.17 3.22 -3.55
C SER A 324 28.97 3.60 -2.70
N THR A 325 28.35 2.65 -2.00
CA THR A 325 27.15 2.85 -1.19
C THR A 325 27.11 1.91 0.00
N ASP A 326 26.54 2.34 1.12
CA ASP A 326 26.49 1.53 2.34
C ASP A 326 25.18 0.72 2.41
N LEU A 327 24.10 1.26 1.84
CA LEU A 327 22.78 0.61 1.79
C LEU A 327 22.07 0.91 0.47
N VAL A 328 21.54 -0.13 -0.17
CA VAL A 328 20.63 -0.03 -1.32
C VAL A 328 19.19 -0.23 -0.85
N ILE A 329 18.29 0.66 -1.24
CA ILE A 329 16.85 0.53 -0.99
C ILE A 329 16.12 0.43 -2.33
N THR A 330 15.44 -0.69 -2.59
CA THR A 330 14.71 -0.90 -3.86
C THR A 330 13.26 -0.45 -3.75
N SER A 331 12.88 0.55 -4.56
CA SER A 331 11.54 1.17 -4.60
C SER A 331 10.92 0.98 -5.99
N LEU A 332 10.67 -0.29 -6.35
CA LEU A 332 10.33 -0.71 -7.71
C LEU A 332 8.84 -1.05 -7.90
N GLY A 333 8.00 -0.63 -6.96
CA GLY A 333 6.56 -0.92 -6.92
C GLY A 333 6.23 -2.26 -6.26
N PHE A 334 4.94 -2.57 -6.20
CA PHE A 334 4.40 -3.70 -5.44
C PHE A 334 3.54 -4.59 -6.33
N HIS A 335 3.26 -5.80 -5.86
CA HIS A 335 2.34 -6.73 -6.49
C HIS A 335 1.48 -7.48 -5.45
N GLY A 336 0.38 -8.09 -5.92
CA GLY A 336 -0.46 -8.96 -5.10
C GLY A 336 0.24 -10.27 -4.73
N GLU A 337 -0.37 -11.01 -3.80
CA GLU A 337 0.11 -12.33 -3.36
C GLU A 337 -0.03 -13.36 -4.50
N PRO A 338 1.05 -13.98 -5.00
CA PRO A 338 0.98 -14.95 -6.09
C PRO A 338 0.22 -16.22 -5.76
N THR A 339 0.10 -16.54 -4.45
CA THR A 339 -0.65 -17.68 -3.93
C THR A 339 -2.14 -17.38 -3.79
N ALA A 340 -2.56 -16.12 -3.91
CA ALA A 340 -3.97 -15.77 -3.80
C ALA A 340 -4.77 -16.36 -4.97
N PRO A 341 -6.01 -16.82 -4.73
CA PRO A 341 -6.91 -17.24 -5.79
C PRO A 341 -7.09 -16.12 -6.82
N PHE A 342 -7.24 -16.49 -8.09
CA PHE A 342 -7.47 -15.55 -9.20
C PHE A 342 -6.33 -14.57 -9.49
N TYR A 343 -5.16 -14.73 -8.87
CA TYR A 343 -3.95 -13.98 -9.21
C TYR A 343 -3.56 -14.20 -10.67
N ASP A 344 -3.16 -13.13 -11.34
CA ASP A 344 -2.61 -13.16 -12.69
C ASP A 344 -1.10 -12.91 -12.67
N PRO A 345 -0.27 -13.87 -13.13
CA PRO A 345 1.18 -13.65 -13.21
C PRO A 345 1.58 -12.49 -14.14
N GLY A 346 0.82 -12.23 -15.20
CA GLY A 346 1.10 -11.17 -16.17
C GLY A 346 0.72 -9.79 -15.64
N LEU A 347 -0.47 -9.67 -15.03
CA LEU A 347 -0.92 -8.41 -14.43
C LEU A 347 -0.28 -8.14 -13.06
N ARG A 348 0.14 -9.20 -12.36
CA ARG A 348 0.69 -9.20 -11.00
C ARG A 348 -0.31 -8.73 -9.92
N HIS A 349 -1.59 -8.95 -10.17
CA HIS A 349 -2.72 -8.70 -9.28
C HIS A 349 -3.91 -9.59 -9.70
N LEU A 350 -5.09 -9.44 -9.09
CA LEU A 350 -6.25 -10.26 -9.43
C LEU A 350 -6.79 -9.92 -10.82
N ARG A 351 -7.27 -10.93 -11.57
CA ARG A 351 -8.00 -10.71 -12.82
C ARG A 351 -9.37 -10.14 -12.53
N THR A 352 -9.66 -8.97 -13.09
CA THR A 352 -10.96 -8.31 -12.92
C THR A 352 -11.49 -7.69 -14.20
N LEU A 353 -12.82 -7.68 -14.35
CA LEU A 353 -13.54 -6.94 -15.38
C LEU A 353 -14.62 -6.09 -14.71
N SER A 354 -14.45 -4.76 -14.77
CA SER A 354 -15.37 -3.81 -14.11
C SER A 354 -15.65 -4.16 -12.64
N GLY A 355 -14.60 -4.52 -11.89
CA GLY A 355 -14.70 -4.88 -10.47
C GLY A 355 -15.10 -6.33 -10.19
N ARG A 356 -15.60 -7.10 -11.16
CA ARG A 356 -15.91 -8.54 -10.99
C ARG A 356 -14.65 -9.37 -11.18
N VAL A 357 -14.43 -10.36 -10.33
CA VAL A 357 -13.31 -11.31 -10.49
C VAL A 357 -13.57 -12.21 -11.69
N VAL A 358 -12.51 -12.54 -12.43
CA VAL A 358 -12.60 -13.31 -13.68
C VAL A 358 -11.75 -14.58 -13.59
N THR A 359 -12.30 -15.70 -14.05
CA THR A 359 -11.55 -16.96 -14.17
C THR A 359 -10.44 -16.85 -15.22
N SER A 360 -9.55 -17.83 -15.29
CA SER A 360 -8.51 -17.86 -16.33
C SER A 360 -9.08 -17.96 -17.75
N ARG A 361 -10.35 -18.35 -17.90
CA ARG A 361 -11.06 -18.44 -19.19
C ARG A 361 -11.81 -17.16 -19.57
N GLY A 362 -11.72 -16.10 -18.78
CA GLY A 362 -12.40 -14.83 -19.07
C GLY A 362 -13.86 -14.76 -18.59
N THR A 363 -14.34 -15.75 -17.84
CA THR A 363 -15.71 -15.74 -17.30
C THR A 363 -15.76 -15.00 -15.96
N THR A 364 -16.72 -14.09 -15.79
CA THR A 364 -16.91 -13.38 -14.52
C THR A 364 -17.52 -14.30 -13.46
N LEU A 365 -16.94 -14.30 -12.26
CA LEU A 365 -17.48 -15.00 -11.11
C LEU A 365 -18.63 -14.21 -10.48
N ARG A 366 -19.77 -14.87 -10.30
CA ARG A 366 -20.94 -14.28 -9.68
C ARG A 366 -20.65 -13.92 -8.22
N ASN A 367 -21.00 -12.69 -7.82
CA ASN A 367 -20.88 -12.18 -6.47
C ASN A 367 -19.45 -12.15 -5.88
N VAL A 368 -18.41 -12.29 -6.71
CA VAL A 368 -17.01 -12.18 -6.30
C VAL A 368 -16.37 -10.97 -6.99
N TYR A 369 -15.85 -10.05 -6.19
CA TYR A 369 -15.37 -8.74 -6.64
C TYR A 369 -13.95 -8.46 -6.15
N ALA A 370 -13.29 -7.47 -6.75
CA ALA A 370 -12.06 -6.90 -6.20
C ALA A 370 -12.00 -5.39 -6.44
N SER A 371 -11.30 -4.67 -5.56
CA SER A 371 -11.17 -3.21 -5.63
C SER A 371 -9.80 -2.71 -5.16
N GLY A 372 -9.41 -1.53 -5.64
CA GLY A 372 -8.14 -0.89 -5.35
C GLY A 372 -6.98 -1.67 -5.97
N TRP A 373 -5.82 -1.63 -5.33
CA TRP A 373 -4.61 -2.25 -5.88
C TRP A 373 -4.71 -3.77 -6.08
N ALA A 374 -5.63 -4.45 -5.38
CA ALA A 374 -5.91 -5.85 -5.64
C ALA A 374 -6.47 -6.08 -7.05
N ALA A 375 -7.21 -5.10 -7.61
CA ALA A 375 -7.82 -5.16 -8.93
C ALA A 375 -7.04 -4.38 -10.01
N THR A 376 -6.38 -3.28 -9.64
CA THR A 376 -5.76 -2.34 -10.60
C THR A 376 -4.23 -2.39 -10.62
N GLY A 377 -3.63 -3.15 -9.70
CA GLY A 377 -2.20 -3.11 -9.41
C GLY A 377 -1.78 -1.87 -8.61
N ALA A 378 -0.53 -1.87 -8.12
CA ALA A 378 0.02 -0.86 -7.22
C ALA A 378 0.36 0.48 -7.89
N LYS A 379 -0.67 1.14 -8.43
CA LYS A 379 -0.58 2.42 -9.13
C LYS A 379 -1.67 3.37 -8.65
N GLY A 380 -1.39 4.66 -8.75
CA GLY A 380 -2.34 5.72 -8.40
C GLY A 380 -2.27 6.17 -6.95
N VAL A 381 -2.97 7.28 -6.68
CA VAL A 381 -3.08 7.92 -5.36
C VAL A 381 -4.43 7.56 -4.72
N LEU A 382 -4.62 7.96 -3.46
CA LEU A 382 -5.83 7.68 -2.68
C LEU A 382 -7.13 8.12 -3.39
N ALA A 383 -7.08 9.24 -4.13
CA ALA A 383 -8.22 9.73 -4.91
C ALA A 383 -8.63 8.78 -6.05
N SER A 384 -7.67 8.22 -6.79
CA SER A 384 -7.98 7.22 -7.84
C SER A 384 -8.53 5.92 -7.23
N THR A 385 -8.01 5.50 -6.08
CA THR A 385 -8.53 4.34 -5.34
C THR A 385 -9.97 4.55 -4.89
N MET A 386 -10.33 5.77 -4.47
CA MET A 386 -11.71 6.11 -4.10
C MET A 386 -12.67 5.97 -5.30
N MET A 387 -12.28 6.49 -6.47
CA MET A 387 -13.14 6.44 -7.65
C MET A 387 -13.33 4.99 -8.16
N ASP A 388 -12.27 4.19 -8.16
CA ASP A 388 -12.36 2.75 -8.44
C ASP A 388 -13.33 2.05 -7.47
N ALA A 389 -13.11 2.20 -6.17
CA ALA A 389 -13.95 1.61 -5.13
C ALA A 389 -15.43 2.00 -5.28
N TYR A 390 -15.70 3.24 -5.70
CA TYR A 390 -17.07 3.67 -5.96
C TYR A 390 -17.71 2.95 -7.14
N GLY A 391 -16.98 2.78 -8.25
CA GLY A 391 -17.46 2.00 -9.40
C GLY A 391 -17.70 0.53 -9.05
N VAL A 392 -16.84 -0.07 -8.21
CA VAL A 392 -17.03 -1.45 -7.74
C VAL A 392 -18.28 -1.57 -6.86
N ALA A 393 -18.51 -0.63 -5.93
CA ALA A 393 -19.72 -0.61 -5.12
C ALA A 393 -20.99 -0.48 -5.97
N ASP A 394 -20.99 0.40 -6.98
CA ASP A 394 -22.12 0.54 -7.91
C ASP A 394 -22.38 -0.78 -8.66
N THR A 395 -21.31 -1.47 -9.05
CA THR A 395 -21.38 -2.78 -9.70
C THR A 395 -22.02 -3.84 -8.80
N ILE A 396 -21.58 -3.92 -7.53
CA ILE A 396 -22.15 -4.85 -6.54
C ILE A 396 -23.64 -4.59 -6.34
N ILE A 397 -24.04 -3.33 -6.18
CA ILE A 397 -25.45 -2.95 -5.98
C ILE A 397 -26.28 -3.30 -7.21
N SER A 398 -25.76 -3.06 -8.41
CA SER A 398 -26.45 -3.39 -9.66
C SER A 398 -26.68 -4.90 -9.79
N ASP A 399 -25.65 -5.70 -9.54
CA ASP A 399 -25.75 -7.17 -9.60
C ASP A 399 -26.77 -7.70 -8.60
N TRP A 400 -26.74 -7.19 -7.38
CA TRP A 400 -27.68 -7.56 -6.32
C TRP A 400 -29.13 -7.22 -6.70
N LYS A 401 -29.40 -6.01 -7.20
CA LYS A 401 -30.74 -5.58 -7.63
C LYS A 401 -31.27 -6.40 -8.82
N ASN A 402 -30.41 -6.71 -9.78
CA ASN A 402 -30.77 -7.51 -10.95
C ASN A 402 -31.09 -8.96 -10.55
N ALA A 403 -30.35 -9.52 -9.58
CA ALA A 403 -30.66 -10.84 -9.02
C ALA A 403 -32.01 -10.88 -8.27
N VAL A 404 -32.45 -9.76 -7.68
CA VAL A 404 -33.75 -9.65 -7.00
C VAL A 404 -34.91 -9.49 -7.98
N SER A 405 -34.70 -8.86 -9.13
CA SER A 405 -35.78 -8.50 -10.06
C SER A 405 -36.26 -9.65 -10.94
N GLY A 406 -35.60 -10.83 -10.92
CA GLY A 406 -35.95 -11.98 -11.76
C GLY A 406 -35.83 -11.75 -13.28
N SER A 407 -35.58 -10.51 -13.71
CA SER A 407 -35.32 -10.14 -15.09
C SER A 407 -33.87 -10.49 -15.43
N GLY A 408 -33.66 -11.72 -15.89
CA GLY A 408 -32.56 -12.02 -16.78
C GLY A 408 -32.73 -11.22 -18.08
N THR A 409 -32.38 -9.94 -18.07
CA THR A 409 -32.07 -9.25 -19.32
C THR A 409 -30.77 -9.86 -19.82
N ASN A 410 -30.91 -10.79 -20.77
CA ASN A 410 -29.86 -11.20 -21.69
C ASN A 410 -29.19 -9.94 -22.26
N VAL A 411 -28.07 -9.55 -21.68
CA VAL A 411 -27.08 -8.73 -22.37
C VAL A 411 -25.92 -9.69 -22.61
N ALA A 412 -25.70 -9.99 -23.88
CA ALA A 412 -24.88 -11.07 -24.46
C ALA A 412 -25.53 -12.47 -24.46
N GLN A 413 -26.58 -12.63 -25.27
CA GLN A 413 -26.58 -13.78 -26.17
C GLN A 413 -25.50 -13.52 -27.22
N ASP A 414 -24.29 -14.01 -26.97
CA ASP A 414 -23.53 -14.71 -27.99
C ASP A 414 -22.41 -15.51 -27.32
N VAL A 415 -22.55 -16.84 -27.46
CA VAL A 415 -21.63 -17.92 -27.11
C VAL A 415 -21.45 -18.25 -25.62
N ALA A 416 -22.38 -19.03 -25.07
CA ALA A 416 -22.03 -20.08 -24.10
C ALA A 416 -23.00 -21.27 -24.27
N PRO A 417 -22.53 -22.48 -24.61
CA PRO A 417 -23.35 -23.68 -24.54
C PRO A 417 -23.56 -24.07 -23.07
N GLU A 418 -24.68 -24.74 -22.84
CA GLU A 418 -25.20 -25.25 -21.58
C GLU A 418 -24.13 -25.73 -20.58
N MET A 419 -24.22 -25.22 -19.34
CA MET A 419 -23.44 -25.69 -18.19
C MET A 419 -23.75 -27.17 -17.91
N LYS A 420 -22.88 -28.05 -18.40
CA LYS A 420 -22.62 -29.32 -17.73
C LYS A 420 -21.69 -29.04 -16.55
N HIS A 421 -22.04 -29.62 -15.40
CA HIS A 421 -21.20 -29.68 -14.21
C HIS A 421 -19.78 -30.15 -14.58
N ASP A 422 -18.84 -29.22 -14.59
CA ASP A 422 -17.42 -29.51 -14.41
C ASP A 422 -16.86 -28.45 -13.47
N GLU A 423 -16.61 -28.86 -12.22
CA GLU A 423 -16.06 -28.07 -11.12
C GLU A 423 -14.52 -28.14 -11.03
N PRO A 424 -13.75 -27.36 -11.82
CA PRO A 424 -12.37 -27.06 -11.42
C PRO A 424 -12.04 -25.56 -11.29
N GLU A 425 -12.95 -24.63 -11.61
CA GLU A 425 -12.57 -23.21 -11.78
C GLU A 425 -12.66 -22.32 -10.54
N MET A 426 -13.28 -22.80 -9.45
CA MET A 426 -13.32 -22.07 -8.17
C MET A 426 -12.09 -22.33 -7.30
N HIS A 427 -11.01 -22.93 -7.84
CA HIS A 427 -9.83 -23.33 -7.06
C HIS A 427 -10.17 -24.22 -5.84
N GLY A 428 -11.20 -25.07 -5.96
CA GLY A 428 -11.69 -25.91 -4.84
C GLY A 428 -12.49 -25.16 -3.78
N LEU A 429 -12.85 -23.89 -4.01
CA LEU A 429 -13.71 -23.13 -3.11
C LEU A 429 -15.19 -23.55 -3.26
N PRO A 430 -15.95 -23.64 -2.16
CA PRO A 430 -17.39 -23.90 -2.23
C PRO A 430 -18.12 -22.73 -2.89
N ALA A 431 -19.37 -22.96 -3.32
CA ALA A 431 -20.24 -21.87 -3.76
C ALA A 431 -20.53 -20.89 -2.62
N LEU A 432 -20.76 -19.61 -2.96
CA LEU A 432 -21.21 -18.61 -2.01
C LEU A 432 -22.59 -18.96 -1.44
N ASN A 433 -22.80 -18.70 -0.16
CA ASN A 433 -24.07 -18.96 0.50
C ASN A 433 -25.15 -18.01 -0.02
N SER A 434 -26.20 -18.57 -0.62
CA SER A 434 -27.31 -17.79 -1.19
C SER A 434 -28.29 -17.27 -0.13
N SER A 435 -28.31 -17.87 1.06
CA SER A 435 -29.21 -17.53 2.18
C SER A 435 -28.46 -17.51 3.52
N PRO A 436 -27.44 -16.66 3.69
CA PRO A 436 -26.68 -16.59 4.93
C PRO A 436 -27.49 -15.92 6.04
N GLU A 437 -27.36 -16.42 7.26
CA GLU A 437 -27.78 -15.73 8.47
C GLU A 437 -27.02 -14.41 8.59
N LEU A 438 -27.73 -13.29 8.69
CA LEU A 438 -27.13 -11.96 8.49
C LEU A 438 -26.10 -11.60 9.56
N ASP A 439 -26.43 -11.85 10.82
CA ASP A 439 -25.61 -11.40 11.96
C ASP A 439 -24.56 -12.44 12.40
N GLU A 440 -24.66 -13.68 11.91
CA GLU A 440 -23.66 -14.72 12.14
C GLU A 440 -22.33 -14.42 11.45
N ILE A 441 -21.24 -14.91 12.03
CA ILE A 441 -19.89 -14.88 11.47
C ILE A 441 -19.31 -16.29 11.48
N PRO A 442 -18.24 -16.57 10.71
CA PRO A 442 -17.59 -17.88 10.78
C PRO A 442 -17.25 -18.26 12.24
N PRO A 443 -17.53 -19.50 12.67
CA PRO A 443 -17.29 -19.94 14.06
C PRO A 443 -15.88 -19.67 14.56
N GLU A 444 -14.89 -19.81 13.69
CA GLU A 444 -13.47 -19.56 13.99
C GLU A 444 -13.23 -18.09 14.37
N VAL A 445 -13.93 -17.15 13.71
CA VAL A 445 -13.87 -15.72 14.03
C VAL A 445 -14.60 -15.44 15.33
N GLN A 446 -15.75 -16.10 15.56
CA GLN A 446 -16.50 -15.93 16.80
C GLN A 446 -15.70 -16.41 18.02
N GLU A 447 -15.01 -17.54 17.91
CA GLU A 447 -14.10 -18.04 18.93
C GLU A 447 -12.95 -17.06 19.19
N ALA A 448 -12.33 -16.53 18.14
CA ALA A 448 -11.24 -15.55 18.25
C ALA A 448 -11.71 -14.21 18.85
N VAL A 449 -12.95 -13.78 18.57
CA VAL A 449 -13.58 -12.62 19.24
C VAL A 449 -13.77 -12.91 20.73
N ASN A 450 -14.32 -14.08 21.09
CA ASN A 450 -14.54 -14.47 22.48
C ASN A 450 -13.21 -14.60 23.26
N GLY A 451 -12.16 -15.10 22.58
CA GLY A 451 -10.79 -15.17 23.12
C GLY A 451 -10.07 -13.81 23.16
N GLY A 452 -10.66 -12.74 22.63
CA GLY A 452 -10.10 -11.40 22.65
C GLY A 452 -8.87 -11.21 21.74
N THR A 453 -8.63 -12.11 20.79
CA THR A 453 -7.52 -12.04 19.81
C THR A 453 -7.91 -11.29 18.54
N VAL A 454 -9.18 -10.95 18.36
CA VAL A 454 -9.70 -10.12 17.27
C VAL A 454 -9.89 -8.68 17.74
N THR A 455 -9.44 -7.72 16.94
CA THR A 455 -9.69 -6.30 17.20
C THR A 455 -10.96 -5.87 16.46
N GLN A 456 -12.02 -5.61 17.21
CA GLN A 456 -13.24 -4.98 16.67
C GLN A 456 -13.07 -3.46 16.62
N TYR A 457 -13.89 -2.77 15.82
CA TYR A 457 -13.71 -1.33 15.60
C TYR A 457 -13.84 -0.50 16.89
N GLU A 458 -14.72 -0.88 17.82
CA GLU A 458 -14.83 -0.22 19.12
C GLU A 458 -13.53 -0.39 19.95
N GLY A 459 -12.93 -1.58 19.91
CA GLY A 459 -11.61 -1.82 20.49
C GLY A 459 -10.54 -0.95 19.85
N TRP A 460 -10.56 -0.85 18.52
CA TRP A 460 -9.68 0.07 17.79
C TRP A 460 -9.86 1.53 18.24
N ARG A 461 -11.08 2.04 18.45
CA ARG A 461 -11.29 3.42 18.96
C ARG A 461 -10.65 3.64 20.33
N LYS A 462 -10.70 2.64 21.22
CA LYS A 462 -10.05 2.70 22.54
C LYS A 462 -8.53 2.75 22.43
N ILE A 463 -7.97 1.97 21.50
CA ILE A 463 -6.53 1.99 21.17
C ILE A 463 -6.15 3.35 20.57
N ASP A 464 -6.90 3.85 19.58
CA ASP A 464 -6.64 5.11 18.90
C ASP A 464 -6.61 6.29 19.89
N ALA A 465 -7.59 6.35 20.80
CA ALA A 465 -7.63 7.33 21.87
C ALA A 465 -6.42 7.25 22.81
N GLU A 466 -5.96 6.04 23.15
CA GLU A 466 -4.77 5.84 23.97
C GLU A 466 -3.47 6.24 23.24
N GLU A 467 -3.34 5.94 21.94
CA GLU A 467 -2.20 6.40 21.13
C GLU A 467 -2.13 7.93 21.08
N ILE A 468 -3.27 8.60 20.90
CA ILE A 468 -3.37 10.07 20.91
C ILE A 468 -2.99 10.61 22.29
N ARG A 469 -3.52 10.03 23.37
CA ARG A 469 -3.20 10.44 24.75
C ARG A 469 -1.70 10.32 25.04
N ARG A 470 -1.06 9.21 24.62
CA ARG A 470 0.40 9.02 24.73
C ARG A 470 1.17 10.06 23.91
N GLY A 471 0.70 10.36 22.70
CA GLY A 471 1.26 11.40 21.85
C GLY A 471 1.24 12.78 22.51
N GLN A 472 0.10 13.17 23.10
CA GLN A 472 -0.06 14.45 23.81
C GLN A 472 0.95 14.60 24.97
N VAL A 473 1.21 13.53 25.73
CA VAL A 473 2.23 13.53 26.79
C VAL A 473 3.63 13.75 26.23
N LEU A 474 3.90 13.27 25.02
CA LEU A 474 5.19 13.40 24.33
C LEU A 474 5.28 14.65 23.42
N GLY A 475 4.22 15.46 23.33
CA GLY A 475 4.18 16.63 22.45
C GLY A 475 4.09 16.31 20.95
N LYS A 476 3.53 15.16 20.58
CA LYS A 476 3.34 14.72 19.18
C LYS A 476 1.89 14.32 18.90
N GLU A 477 1.54 14.19 17.61
CA GLU A 477 0.18 13.84 17.17
C GLU A 477 -0.37 12.56 17.84
N ARG A 478 0.45 11.50 17.87
CA ARG A 478 0.13 10.20 18.47
C ARG A 478 1.41 9.40 18.70
N GLU A 479 1.40 8.50 19.68
CA GLU A 479 2.44 7.48 19.85
C GLU A 479 1.84 6.11 19.54
N ARG A 480 2.31 5.48 18.47
CA ARG A 480 1.74 4.22 17.96
C ARG A 480 2.06 3.05 18.90
N MET A 481 1.09 2.18 19.10
CA MET A 481 1.25 0.94 19.85
C MET A 481 1.57 -0.23 18.91
N GLY A 482 2.37 -1.17 19.41
CA GLY A 482 2.48 -2.50 18.81
C GLY A 482 1.31 -3.41 19.21
N TRP A 483 1.22 -4.59 18.59
CA TRP A 483 0.17 -5.57 18.93
C TRP A 483 0.15 -5.94 20.41
N THR A 484 1.31 -6.21 21.02
CA THR A 484 1.39 -6.61 22.43
C THR A 484 0.78 -5.56 23.36
N GLU A 485 1.09 -4.27 23.12
CA GLU A 485 0.56 -3.16 23.91
C GLU A 485 -0.94 -2.95 23.68
N ALA A 486 -1.36 -2.96 22.42
CA ALA A 486 -2.75 -2.81 22.03
C ALA A 486 -3.62 -3.94 22.61
N HIS A 487 -3.14 -5.18 22.53
CA HIS A 487 -3.82 -6.35 23.08
C HIS A 487 -3.91 -6.30 24.61
N ALA A 488 -2.83 -5.91 25.29
CA ALA A 488 -2.81 -5.75 26.74
C ALA A 488 -3.78 -4.66 27.21
N LEU A 489 -3.85 -3.52 26.50
CA LEU A 489 -4.80 -2.45 26.77
C LEU A 489 -6.24 -2.97 26.68
N LEU A 490 -6.59 -3.66 25.59
CA LEU A 490 -7.94 -4.20 25.41
C LEU A 490 -8.28 -5.26 26.47
N ALA A 491 -7.32 -6.10 26.85
CA ALA A 491 -7.51 -7.08 27.92
C ALA A 491 -7.78 -6.41 29.27
N ALA A 492 -7.02 -5.38 29.63
CA ALA A 492 -7.22 -4.62 30.87
C ALA A 492 -8.59 -3.93 30.92
N LEU A 493 -9.03 -3.34 29.80
CA LEU A 493 -10.34 -2.69 29.72
C LEU A 493 -11.50 -3.68 29.85
N ARG A 494 -11.37 -4.90 29.32
CA ARG A 494 -12.37 -5.96 29.52
C ARG A 494 -12.48 -6.39 30.98
N ALA A 495 -11.34 -6.55 31.66
CA ALA A 495 -11.30 -6.94 33.07
C ALA A 495 -11.88 -5.89 34.03
N GLN A 496 -11.96 -4.62 33.61
CA GLN A 496 -12.61 -3.55 34.39
C GLN A 496 -14.14 -3.52 34.22
N GLN A 497 -14.67 -4.19 33.19
CA GLN A 497 -16.10 -4.25 32.89
C GLN A 497 -16.78 -5.53 33.38
N SER A 498 -15.99 -6.56 33.71
CA SER A 498 -16.41 -7.80 34.38
C SER A 498 -16.35 -7.65 35.89
#